data_AF-A3TMI7-F1
#
_entry.id   AF-A3TMI7-F1
#
_cell.length_a   1.000
_cell.length_b   1.000
_cell.length_c   1.000
_cell.angle_alpha   90.00
_cell.angle_beta   90.00
_cell.angle_gamma   90.00
#
_symmetry.space_group_name_H-M   'P 1'
#
loop_
_entity.id
_entity.type
_entity.pdbx_description
1 polymer ?
#
loop_
_entity_poly.entity_id
_entity_poly.type
_entity_poly.pdbx_seq_one_letter_code
_entity_poly.pdbx_strand_id
1 'polypeptide(L)'
;MQQTEVDGVPTFWEQGPEPFSATLIFFAGDRHETFRTRGVAHLVEHLVMSTLPRDHLDKNASVDVDAMRFYATGPRDEVVAFLHGVCRALTSLPLDRLERELKVLAAEDGRSCEPHLGWALAVRSGPVGAGLLGELDREGRVPTAAHALEFARTHCVADNAVLVLSGPVPDDVHLDLPKGMRAVDTAWRPSPFEAPGLIAGQIPVVALSYLVPATTEAQLVEHILVGRIEEKVRHDLGLAYEVSLDGCVVDHEVGLVSIATDGAEEDSDEIVHAVWSELADLAVNGPTAEELAHEKAGFAAYLDDPRTVMSVLEGSALRYWRFGAVPSREELRSRYEAVTVEQIRDWARAAKESAVIGVPELPKNPLPAIVDRSEWEFPSREPIAGQRFKRRLTAVVPPRDLAVHAGAEGITVTAAGTTIGGTWADVVGVGRADGFRFLHFADGASGPLWAKHVKDGDRLLALIDEHTTEVGWETTVDAALDLD
;
A
#
# COMPACT_ATOMS: atom_id res chain seq x y z
N MET A 1 8.03 26.74 9.91
CA MET A 1 7.11 25.83 10.60
C MET A 1 7.11 26.11 12.10
N GLN A 2 5.93 26.19 12.69
CA GLN A 2 5.68 26.26 14.13
C GLN A 2 4.96 24.98 14.57
N GLN A 3 5.25 24.52 15.79
CA GLN A 3 4.59 23.36 16.40
C GLN A 3 3.84 23.81 17.65
N THR A 4 2.57 23.43 17.72
CA THR A 4 1.62 23.76 18.78
C THR A 4 0.76 22.53 19.08
N GLU A 5 -0.25 22.67 19.93
CA GLU A 5 -1.20 21.62 20.28
C GLU A 5 -2.60 22.21 20.38
N VAL A 6 -3.60 21.48 19.87
CA VAL A 6 -5.03 21.78 20.00
C VAL A 6 -5.69 20.55 20.60
N ASP A 7 -6.23 20.66 21.82
CA ASP A 7 -6.97 19.58 22.50
C ASP A 7 -6.23 18.22 22.55
N GLY A 8 -4.91 18.23 22.68
CA GLY A 8 -4.06 17.04 22.68
C GLY A 8 -3.61 16.54 21.29
N VAL A 9 -4.02 17.22 20.21
CA VAL A 9 -3.61 16.93 18.84
C VAL A 9 -2.41 17.81 18.46
N PRO A 10 -1.25 17.24 18.10
CA PRO A 10 -0.12 18.02 17.61
C PRO A 10 -0.52 18.81 16.36
N THR A 11 -0.21 20.10 16.35
CA THR A 11 -0.63 21.03 15.31
C THR A 11 0.58 21.72 14.70
N PHE A 12 0.81 21.51 13.42
CA PHE A 12 1.88 22.16 12.65
C PHE A 12 1.29 23.26 11.79
N TRP A 13 1.93 24.42 11.79
CA TRP A 13 1.48 25.52 10.94
C TRP A 13 2.63 26.38 10.42
N GLU A 14 2.38 27.00 9.29
CA GLU A 14 3.26 27.99 8.68
C GLU A 14 2.42 28.95 7.86
N GLN A 15 2.81 30.22 7.81
CA GLN A 15 2.07 31.21 7.04
C GLN A 15 2.22 30.91 5.54
N GLY A 16 1.16 30.40 4.93
CA GLY A 16 1.02 30.24 3.49
C GLY A 16 0.30 31.41 2.82
N PRO A 17 0.11 31.33 1.48
CA PRO A 17 -0.75 32.26 0.77
C PRO A 17 -2.22 32.07 1.19
N GLU A 18 -3.00 33.14 1.11
CA GLU A 18 -4.46 33.05 1.21
C GLU A 18 -5.05 32.34 -0.03
N PRO A 19 -6.21 31.66 0.08
CA PRO A 19 -7.04 31.51 1.29
C PRO A 19 -6.49 30.55 2.35
N PHE A 20 -7.05 30.59 3.56
CA PHE A 20 -6.68 29.70 4.67
C PHE A 20 -7.05 28.24 4.38
N SER A 21 -6.14 27.33 4.73
CA SER A 21 -6.26 25.88 4.52
C SER A 21 -5.99 25.14 5.83
N ALA A 22 -6.73 24.06 6.04
CA ALA A 22 -6.51 23.12 7.12
C ALA A 22 -6.62 21.68 6.62
N THR A 23 -5.77 20.81 7.14
CA THR A 23 -5.83 19.35 6.94
C THR A 23 -5.78 18.67 8.30
N LEU A 24 -6.83 17.92 8.64
CA LEU A 24 -6.83 16.99 9.77
C LEU A 24 -6.43 15.61 9.25
N ILE A 25 -5.32 15.08 9.76
CA ILE A 25 -4.70 13.84 9.32
C ILE A 25 -4.83 12.81 10.45
N PHE A 26 -5.32 11.62 10.13
CA PHE A 26 -5.22 10.45 10.99
C PHE A 26 -4.22 9.47 10.39
N PHE A 27 -3.27 9.00 11.17
CA PHE A 27 -2.28 8.02 10.71
C PHE A 27 -2.88 6.62 10.70
N ALA A 28 -3.82 6.44 9.78
CA ALA A 28 -4.56 5.23 9.54
C ALA A 28 -5.09 5.24 8.11
N GLY A 29 -4.28 4.78 7.18
CA GLY A 29 -4.68 4.41 5.81
C GLY A 29 -4.90 2.90 5.65
N ASP A 30 -4.90 2.45 4.39
CA ASP A 30 -5.16 1.05 4.01
C ASP A 30 -4.27 0.03 4.74
N ARG A 31 -3.01 0.38 5.06
CA ARG A 31 -2.10 -0.54 5.77
C ARG A 31 -2.52 -0.89 7.19
N HIS A 32 -3.43 -0.10 7.78
CA HIS A 32 -3.89 -0.28 9.15
C HIS A 32 -5.18 -1.10 9.21
N GLU A 33 -5.70 -1.47 8.04
CA GLU A 33 -6.81 -2.39 7.94
C GLU A 33 -6.33 -3.84 8.10
N THR A 34 -7.29 -4.75 8.09
CA THR A 34 -7.03 -6.18 8.03
C THR A 34 -7.50 -6.71 6.69
N PHE A 35 -7.06 -7.91 6.34
CA PHE A 35 -7.57 -8.67 5.20
C PHE A 35 -9.11 -8.73 5.16
N ARG A 36 -9.76 -8.72 6.34
CA ARG A 36 -11.22 -8.78 6.50
C ARG A 36 -11.93 -7.44 6.45
N THR A 37 -11.21 -6.36 6.72
CA THR A 37 -11.78 -5.02 6.86
C THR A 37 -11.29 -4.09 5.77
N ARG A 38 -10.67 -4.61 4.71
CA ARG A 38 -10.12 -3.78 3.66
C ARG A 38 -11.16 -2.81 3.10
N GLY A 39 -10.77 -1.56 2.86
CA GLY A 39 -11.58 -0.43 2.42
C GLY A 39 -12.58 0.09 3.47
N VAL A 40 -12.35 -0.19 4.75
CA VAL A 40 -13.14 0.40 5.85
C VAL A 40 -12.73 1.85 6.11
N ALA A 41 -11.47 2.21 5.92
CA ALA A 41 -10.96 3.57 6.05
C ALA A 41 -11.67 4.50 5.04
N HIS A 42 -11.68 4.10 3.76
CA HIS A 42 -12.38 4.82 2.70
C HIS A 42 -13.90 4.87 2.95
N LEU A 43 -14.49 3.81 3.51
CA LEU A 43 -15.90 3.85 3.94
C LEU A 43 -16.14 4.86 5.07
N VAL A 44 -15.27 4.91 6.08
CA VAL A 44 -15.38 5.88 7.18
C VAL A 44 -15.25 7.31 6.65
N GLU A 45 -14.34 7.54 5.71
CA GLU A 45 -14.18 8.81 5.01
C GLU A 45 -15.50 9.24 4.33
N HIS A 46 -16.11 8.37 3.52
CA HIS A 46 -17.39 8.63 2.87
C HIS A 46 -18.52 8.92 3.85
N LEU A 47 -18.63 8.12 4.91
CA LEU A 47 -19.62 8.32 5.94
C LEU A 47 -19.48 9.72 6.56
N VAL A 48 -18.26 10.13 6.92
CA VAL A 48 -17.98 11.46 7.45
C VAL A 48 -18.36 12.56 6.45
N MET A 49 -17.82 12.50 5.23
CA MET A 49 -18.03 13.51 4.20
C MET A 49 -19.50 13.67 3.82
N SER A 50 -20.28 12.59 3.86
CA SER A 50 -21.71 12.63 3.55
C SER A 50 -22.51 13.56 4.46
N THR A 51 -22.05 13.81 5.69
CA THR A 51 -22.77 14.64 6.69
C THR A 51 -22.46 16.12 6.59
N LEU A 52 -21.41 16.48 5.86
CA LEU A 52 -20.95 17.86 5.77
C LEU A 52 -21.91 18.68 4.89
N PRO A 53 -22.17 19.95 5.25
CA PRO A 53 -23.09 20.80 4.51
C PRO A 53 -22.57 21.04 3.09
N ARG A 54 -23.48 21.36 2.16
CA ARG A 54 -23.08 21.88 0.86
C ARG A 54 -22.73 23.36 1.02
N ASP A 55 -21.47 23.71 0.78
CA ASP A 55 -20.93 25.06 0.88
C ASP A 55 -20.03 25.37 -0.32
N HIS A 56 -19.25 26.45 -0.23
CA HIS A 56 -18.34 26.92 -1.27
C HIS A 56 -16.86 26.73 -0.91
N LEU A 57 -16.57 25.98 0.17
CA LEU A 57 -15.20 25.62 0.50
C LEU A 57 -14.63 24.71 -0.60
N ASP A 58 -13.36 24.89 -0.91
CA ASP A 58 -12.59 23.87 -1.59
C ASP A 58 -12.21 22.81 -0.55
N LYS A 59 -13.05 21.79 -0.42
CA LYS A 59 -12.93 20.76 0.61
C LYS A 59 -13.05 19.37 0.01
N ASN A 60 -12.29 18.46 0.58
CA ASN A 60 -12.34 17.06 0.20
C ASN A 60 -11.74 16.20 1.32
N ALA A 61 -11.72 14.89 1.11
CA ALA A 61 -11.01 13.95 1.94
C ALA A 61 -10.24 12.97 1.05
N SER A 62 -9.33 12.22 1.65
CA SER A 62 -8.63 11.16 0.96
C SER A 62 -8.14 10.10 1.94
N VAL A 63 -8.05 8.87 1.46
CA VAL A 63 -7.35 7.76 2.11
C VAL A 63 -6.25 7.30 1.16
N ASP A 64 -5.03 7.21 1.68
CA ASP A 64 -3.91 6.56 0.98
C ASP A 64 -3.40 5.35 1.80
N VAL A 65 -2.24 4.83 1.40
CA VAL A 65 -1.56 3.72 2.08
C VAL A 65 -1.39 3.96 3.59
N ASP A 66 -1.11 5.21 3.99
CA ASP A 66 -0.58 5.56 5.30
C ASP A 66 -1.58 6.32 6.18
N ALA A 67 -2.45 7.13 5.59
CA ALA A 67 -3.27 8.08 6.32
C ALA A 67 -4.63 8.36 5.68
N MET A 68 -5.56 8.75 6.53
CA MET A 68 -6.85 9.34 6.18
C MET A 68 -6.83 10.83 6.47
N ARG A 69 -7.25 11.66 5.51
CA ARG A 69 -7.17 13.12 5.58
C ARG A 69 -8.52 13.75 5.31
N PHE A 70 -8.83 14.80 6.05
CA PHE A 70 -9.94 15.70 5.78
C PHE A 70 -9.40 17.11 5.65
N TYR A 71 -9.61 17.76 4.51
CA TYR A 71 -9.04 19.08 4.25
C TYR A 71 -10.04 20.05 3.65
N ALA A 72 -9.85 21.32 3.97
CA ALA A 72 -10.66 22.41 3.45
C ALA A 72 -9.83 23.68 3.30
N THR A 73 -10.16 24.46 2.28
CA THR A 73 -9.55 25.73 1.94
C THR A 73 -10.63 26.78 1.68
N GLY A 74 -10.53 27.94 2.32
CA GLY A 74 -11.53 29.01 2.20
C GLY A 74 -11.52 30.01 3.36
N PRO A 75 -12.65 30.68 3.65
CA PRO A 75 -12.79 31.55 4.82
C PRO A 75 -12.49 30.79 6.12
N ARG A 76 -11.75 31.43 7.02
CA ARG A 76 -11.21 30.78 8.22
C ARG A 76 -12.28 30.18 9.13
N ASP A 77 -13.37 30.90 9.36
CA ASP A 77 -14.51 30.48 10.17
C ASP A 77 -15.25 29.28 9.55
N GLU A 78 -15.38 29.26 8.23
CA GLU A 78 -15.96 28.12 7.49
C GLU A 78 -15.05 26.88 7.55
N VAL A 79 -13.73 27.04 7.44
CA VAL A 79 -12.76 25.94 7.61
C VAL A 79 -12.78 25.38 9.04
N VAL A 80 -12.89 26.23 10.06
CA VAL A 80 -13.06 25.77 11.45
C VAL A 80 -14.38 24.99 11.62
N ALA A 81 -15.48 25.48 11.04
CA ALA A 81 -16.76 24.77 11.06
C ALA A 81 -16.70 23.40 10.36
N PHE A 82 -15.91 23.28 9.28
CA PHE A 82 -15.61 22.01 8.62
C PHE A 82 -14.90 21.03 9.56
N LEU A 83 -13.82 21.46 10.24
CA LEU A 83 -13.09 20.62 11.20
C LEU A 83 -14.00 20.12 12.33
N HIS A 84 -14.86 20.99 12.88
CA HIS A 84 -15.83 20.59 13.89
C HIS A 84 -16.86 19.59 13.33
N GLY A 85 -17.27 19.76 12.07
CA GLY A 85 -18.15 18.83 11.36
C GLY A 85 -17.57 17.43 11.24
N VAL A 86 -16.30 17.35 10.83
CA VAL A 86 -15.54 16.10 10.75
C VAL A 86 -15.44 15.42 12.12
N CYS A 87 -15.05 16.14 13.18
CA CYS A 87 -14.93 15.57 14.52
C CYS A 87 -16.27 15.03 15.07
N ARG A 88 -17.38 15.76 14.83
CA ARG A 88 -18.73 15.29 15.21
C ARG A 88 -19.15 14.05 14.45
N ALA A 89 -18.85 13.97 13.16
CA ALA A 89 -19.19 12.81 12.35
C ALA A 89 -18.36 11.58 12.76
N LEU A 90 -17.07 11.75 13.04
CA LEU A 90 -16.19 10.66 13.50
C LEU A 90 -16.60 10.09 14.86
N THR A 91 -17.06 10.94 15.78
CA THR A 91 -17.54 10.52 17.11
C THR A 91 -18.93 9.88 17.09
N SER A 92 -19.69 10.08 16.01
CA SER A 92 -21.04 9.51 15.84
C SER A 92 -21.30 9.24 14.35
N LEU A 93 -20.71 8.16 13.83
CA LEU A 93 -20.81 7.81 12.41
C LEU A 93 -22.27 7.68 11.93
N PRO A 94 -22.62 8.22 10.76
CA PRO A 94 -23.97 8.19 10.18
C PRO A 94 -24.28 6.83 9.52
N LEU A 95 -24.40 5.79 10.34
CA LEU A 95 -24.58 4.42 9.86
C LEU A 95 -25.90 4.20 9.10
N ASP A 96 -26.87 5.11 9.22
CA ASP A 96 -28.09 5.14 8.40
C ASP A 96 -27.80 5.31 6.89
N ARG A 97 -26.60 5.81 6.55
CA ARG A 97 -26.16 6.02 5.17
C ARG A 97 -25.28 4.89 4.61
N LEU A 98 -24.92 3.91 5.44
CA LEU A 98 -23.97 2.85 5.11
C LEU A 98 -24.27 2.18 3.75
N GLU A 99 -25.51 1.74 3.54
CA GLU A 99 -25.89 1.03 2.30
C GLU A 99 -25.73 1.91 1.05
N ARG A 100 -25.99 3.22 1.19
CA ARG A 100 -25.83 4.17 0.10
C ARG A 100 -24.36 4.38 -0.22
N GLU A 101 -23.54 4.64 0.79
CA GLU A 101 -22.11 4.91 0.58
C GLU A 101 -21.36 3.67 0.07
N LEU A 102 -21.72 2.47 0.50
CA LEU A 102 -21.19 1.23 -0.08
C LEU A 102 -21.52 1.09 -1.58
N LYS A 103 -22.69 1.56 -2.04
CA LYS A 103 -23.04 1.57 -3.48
C LYS A 103 -22.25 2.62 -4.26
N VAL A 104 -21.96 3.76 -3.64
CA VAL A 104 -21.12 4.81 -4.24
C VAL A 104 -19.69 4.28 -4.41
N LEU A 105 -19.13 3.70 -3.34
CA LEU A 105 -17.79 3.10 -3.35
C LEU A 105 -17.64 1.94 -4.34
N ALA A 106 -18.70 1.17 -4.58
CA ALA A 106 -18.66 0.10 -5.59
C ALA A 106 -18.69 0.64 -7.03
N ALA A 107 -19.16 1.88 -7.23
CA ALA A 107 -19.19 2.55 -8.53
C ALA A 107 -17.91 3.39 -8.76
N GLU A 108 -17.28 3.85 -7.70
CA GLU A 108 -15.93 4.40 -7.73
C GLU A 108 -14.95 3.25 -7.90
N ASP A 109 -13.95 3.43 -8.75
CA ASP A 109 -12.91 2.44 -9.02
C ASP A 109 -11.90 2.41 -7.84
N GLY A 110 -12.41 2.27 -6.61
CA GLY A 110 -11.90 2.69 -5.29
C GLY A 110 -10.55 2.13 -4.85
N ARG A 111 -9.53 2.36 -5.68
CA ARG A 111 -8.12 2.08 -5.45
C ARG A 111 -7.49 3.25 -4.71
N SER A 112 -6.74 2.96 -3.65
CA SER A 112 -6.04 3.96 -2.84
C SER A 112 -4.60 4.21 -3.31
N CYS A 113 -4.18 3.56 -4.40
CA CYS A 113 -2.88 3.72 -5.04
C CYS A 113 -2.98 3.46 -6.55
N GLU A 114 -1.92 3.81 -7.27
CA GLU A 114 -1.82 3.46 -8.67
C GLU A 114 -1.80 1.93 -8.87
N PRO A 115 -2.38 1.39 -9.96
CA PRO A 115 -2.47 -0.06 -10.17
C PRO A 115 -1.11 -0.76 -10.17
N HIS A 116 -0.07 -0.08 -10.65
CA HIS A 116 1.29 -0.61 -10.68
C HIS A 116 1.93 -0.69 -9.28
N LEU A 117 1.59 0.23 -8.36
CA LEU A 117 2.01 0.12 -6.96
C LEU A 117 1.29 -1.04 -6.27
N GLY A 118 -0.01 -1.20 -6.50
CA GLY A 118 -0.78 -2.34 -6.01
C GLY A 118 -0.17 -3.68 -6.45
N TRP A 119 0.10 -3.83 -7.76
CA TRP A 119 0.81 -5.00 -8.30
C TRP A 119 2.18 -5.21 -7.63
N ALA A 120 2.99 -4.15 -7.51
CA ALA A 120 4.32 -4.25 -6.89
C ALA A 120 4.25 -4.72 -5.44
N LEU A 121 3.26 -4.23 -4.67
CA LEU A 121 3.02 -4.64 -3.29
C LEU A 121 2.53 -6.10 -3.21
N ALA A 122 1.66 -6.54 -4.13
CA ALA A 122 1.19 -7.92 -4.21
C ALA A 122 2.33 -8.92 -4.44
N VAL A 123 3.23 -8.60 -5.37
CA VAL A 123 4.37 -9.48 -5.69
C VAL A 123 5.38 -9.53 -4.54
N ARG A 124 5.60 -8.40 -3.87
CA ARG A 124 6.65 -8.25 -2.85
C ARG A 124 6.21 -8.53 -1.43
N SER A 125 4.91 -8.64 -1.16
CA SER A 125 4.39 -8.70 0.21
C SER A 125 3.22 -9.66 0.31
N GLY A 126 3.07 -10.32 1.46
CA GLY A 126 1.79 -10.95 1.78
C GLY A 126 0.70 -9.92 2.08
N PRO A 127 -0.58 -10.34 2.15
CA PRO A 127 -1.72 -9.43 2.24
C PRO A 127 -1.94 -8.92 3.68
N VAL A 128 -0.94 -8.20 4.19
CA VAL A 128 -0.89 -7.51 5.48
C VAL A 128 -0.21 -6.17 5.32
N GLY A 129 -0.57 -5.18 6.14
CA GLY A 129 0.05 -3.86 6.04
C GLY A 129 -0.11 -3.29 4.64
N ALA A 130 0.99 -2.75 4.08
CA ALA A 130 1.01 -2.23 2.72
C ALA A 130 0.68 -3.31 1.65
N GLY A 131 0.92 -4.59 1.92
CA GLY A 131 0.58 -5.66 0.99
C GLY A 131 -0.93 -5.84 0.75
N LEU A 132 -1.78 -5.27 1.62
CA LEU A 132 -3.24 -5.26 1.42
C LEU A 132 -3.65 -4.52 0.14
N LEU A 133 -2.86 -3.55 -0.33
CA LEU A 133 -3.19 -2.77 -1.52
C LEU A 133 -3.11 -3.59 -2.82
N GLY A 134 -2.38 -4.71 -2.81
CA GLY A 134 -2.15 -5.54 -3.99
C GLY A 134 -3.24 -6.56 -4.30
N GLU A 135 -4.20 -6.77 -3.40
CA GLU A 135 -5.32 -7.66 -3.66
C GLU A 135 -6.39 -6.94 -4.52
N LEU A 136 -7.11 -7.64 -5.38
CA LEU A 136 -8.06 -6.99 -6.32
C LEU A 136 -9.52 -7.19 -5.92
N ASP A 137 -9.92 -8.39 -5.48
CA ASP A 137 -11.34 -8.70 -5.25
C ASP A 137 -11.77 -8.59 -3.77
N ARG A 138 -13.05 -8.26 -3.55
CA ARG A 138 -13.69 -8.10 -2.24
C ARG A 138 -14.91 -9.01 -2.08
N GLU A 139 -15.13 -9.99 -2.95
CA GLU A 139 -16.33 -10.83 -2.87
C GLU A 139 -16.46 -11.50 -1.49
N GLY A 140 -17.62 -11.29 -0.86
CA GLY A 140 -17.91 -11.76 0.49
C GLY A 140 -17.20 -11.01 1.64
N ARG A 141 -16.43 -9.96 1.36
CA ARG A 141 -15.62 -9.18 2.34
C ARG A 141 -15.98 -7.70 2.43
N VAL A 142 -17.22 -7.35 2.08
CA VAL A 142 -17.72 -5.96 2.16
C VAL A 142 -17.68 -5.46 3.62
N PRO A 143 -17.13 -4.26 3.90
CA PRO A 143 -17.10 -3.70 5.24
C PRO A 143 -18.50 -3.52 5.84
N THR A 144 -18.60 -3.76 7.16
CA THR A 144 -19.85 -3.67 7.91
C THR A 144 -19.88 -2.42 8.78
N ALA A 145 -21.05 -2.10 9.34
CA ALA A 145 -21.19 -1.07 10.36
C ALA A 145 -20.26 -1.29 11.56
N ALA A 146 -20.08 -2.55 11.98
CA ALA A 146 -19.20 -2.90 13.09
C ALA A 146 -17.73 -2.64 12.73
N HIS A 147 -17.32 -2.94 11.49
CA HIS A 147 -15.96 -2.61 11.03
C HIS A 147 -15.73 -1.10 11.03
N ALA A 148 -16.67 -0.30 10.51
CA ALA A 148 -16.53 1.16 10.46
C ALA A 148 -16.45 1.78 11.86
N LEU A 149 -17.32 1.34 12.79
CA LEU A 149 -17.28 1.78 14.18
C LEU A 149 -15.97 1.41 14.87
N GLU A 150 -15.49 0.19 14.66
CA GLU A 150 -14.24 -0.27 15.25
C GLU A 150 -13.04 0.51 14.71
N PHE A 151 -13.00 0.73 13.40
CA PHE A 151 -11.95 1.53 12.76
C PHE A 151 -11.93 2.96 13.32
N ALA A 152 -13.09 3.63 13.37
CA ALA A 152 -13.18 4.98 13.92
C ALA A 152 -12.74 5.03 15.40
N ARG A 153 -13.19 4.06 16.22
CA ARG A 153 -12.83 3.97 17.64
C ARG A 153 -11.33 3.76 17.87
N THR A 154 -10.68 2.99 17.00
CA THR A 154 -9.28 2.60 17.15
C THR A 154 -8.35 3.66 16.57
N HIS A 155 -8.70 4.23 15.42
CA HIS A 155 -7.78 5.05 14.61
C HIS A 155 -8.16 6.53 14.51
N CYS A 156 -9.42 6.89 14.69
CA CYS A 156 -9.89 8.28 14.60
C CYS A 156 -9.88 8.94 15.99
N VAL A 157 -8.70 8.91 16.64
CA VAL A 157 -8.48 9.34 18.02
C VAL A 157 -7.46 10.50 18.05
N ALA A 158 -7.50 11.33 19.09
CA ALA A 158 -6.60 12.48 19.24
C ALA A 158 -5.12 12.06 19.22
N ASP A 159 -4.79 10.95 19.89
CA ASP A 159 -3.44 10.37 19.95
C ASP A 159 -2.94 9.82 18.60
N ASN A 160 -3.84 9.70 17.60
CA ASN A 160 -3.58 9.25 16.23
C ASN A 160 -3.78 10.33 15.18
N ALA A 161 -3.97 11.58 15.61
CA ALA A 161 -4.28 12.71 14.74
C ALA A 161 -3.13 13.74 14.72
N VAL A 162 -3.02 14.47 13.62
CA VAL A 162 -2.24 15.71 13.50
C VAL A 162 -3.05 16.73 12.72
N LEU A 163 -3.00 18.00 13.12
CA LEU A 163 -3.59 19.11 12.40
C LEU A 163 -2.49 19.91 11.67
N VAL A 164 -2.73 20.23 10.41
CA VAL A 164 -1.86 21.06 9.58
C VAL A 164 -2.62 22.30 9.12
N LEU A 165 -2.03 23.50 9.26
CA LEU A 165 -2.66 24.77 8.92
C LEU A 165 -1.76 25.70 8.09
N SER A 166 -2.33 26.43 7.12
CA SER A 166 -1.62 27.47 6.33
C SER A 166 -1.52 28.84 7.03
N GLY A 167 -1.69 28.87 8.36
CA GLY A 167 -1.54 30.07 9.16
C GLY A 167 -1.71 29.78 10.66
N PRO A 168 -1.64 30.80 11.52
CA PRO A 168 -1.79 30.63 12.97
C PRO A 168 -3.07 29.88 13.33
N VAL A 169 -3.00 29.12 14.43
CA VAL A 169 -4.14 28.39 15.00
C VAL A 169 -5.27 29.38 15.33
N PRO A 170 -6.49 29.21 14.76
CA PRO A 170 -7.66 30.01 15.14
C PRO A 170 -8.02 29.85 16.62
N ASP A 171 -8.46 30.92 17.29
CA ASP A 171 -8.79 30.89 18.73
C ASP A 171 -9.98 29.97 19.07
N ASP A 172 -10.85 29.69 18.10
CA ASP A 172 -12.11 28.95 18.22
C ASP A 172 -12.03 27.50 17.70
N VAL A 173 -10.84 27.04 17.29
CA VAL A 173 -10.66 25.66 16.85
C VAL A 173 -10.70 24.72 18.05
N HIS A 174 -11.49 23.65 17.91
CA HIS A 174 -11.62 22.59 18.90
C HIS A 174 -11.65 21.25 18.17
N LEU A 175 -10.90 20.28 18.69
CA LEU A 175 -10.82 18.93 18.13
C LEU A 175 -11.35 17.95 19.17
N ASP A 176 -12.68 17.83 19.25
CA ASP A 176 -13.40 16.94 20.19
C ASP A 176 -13.25 15.45 19.80
N LEU A 177 -12.02 14.99 19.64
CA LEU A 177 -11.67 13.62 19.30
C LEU A 177 -11.51 12.77 20.57
N PRO A 178 -11.92 11.50 20.55
CA PRO A 178 -11.71 10.60 21.67
C PRO A 178 -10.21 10.36 21.88
N LYS A 179 -9.81 10.12 23.13
CA LYS A 179 -8.46 9.63 23.44
C LYS A 179 -8.34 8.17 23.06
N GLY A 180 -7.15 7.76 22.65
CA GLY A 180 -6.89 6.40 22.23
C GLY A 180 -5.42 6.05 22.24
N MET A 181 -5.01 5.25 21.26
CA MET A 181 -3.63 4.87 21.07
C MET A 181 -3.18 5.24 19.67
N ARG A 182 -1.94 5.70 19.60
CA ARG A 182 -1.16 5.85 18.38
C ARG A 182 -1.14 4.54 17.61
N ALA A 183 -1.52 4.57 16.34
CA ALA A 183 -1.38 3.44 15.43
C ALA A 183 0.10 3.05 15.26
N VAL A 184 0.32 1.76 15.07
CA VAL A 184 1.64 1.19 14.78
C VAL A 184 1.51 0.43 13.48
N ASP A 185 2.41 0.72 12.55
CA ASP A 185 2.47 0.03 11.28
C ASP A 185 2.66 -1.48 11.48
N THR A 186 1.87 -2.24 10.74
CA THR A 186 2.08 -3.69 10.63
C THR A 186 3.45 -3.93 10.01
N ALA A 187 4.29 -4.69 10.72
CA ALA A 187 5.62 -5.03 10.25
C ALA A 187 5.56 -5.67 8.87
N TRP A 188 6.40 -5.21 7.95
CA TRP A 188 6.46 -5.74 6.60
C TRP A 188 6.77 -7.24 6.60
N ARG A 189 6.10 -7.96 5.70
CA ARG A 189 6.26 -9.39 5.47
C ARG A 189 6.63 -9.57 3.99
N PRO A 190 7.92 -9.45 3.65
CA PRO A 190 8.34 -9.60 2.27
C PRO A 190 8.06 -11.03 1.80
N SER A 191 7.50 -11.14 0.60
CA SER A 191 7.42 -12.38 -0.15
C SER A 191 8.83 -12.93 -0.35
N PRO A 192 9.06 -14.26 -0.30
CA PRO A 192 10.37 -14.87 -0.50
C PRO A 192 10.84 -14.83 -1.97
N PHE A 193 10.30 -13.89 -2.76
CA PHE A 193 10.65 -13.67 -4.15
C PHE A 193 12.13 -13.32 -4.32
N GLU A 194 12.79 -13.99 -5.27
CA GLU A 194 14.19 -13.73 -5.61
C GLU A 194 14.33 -12.67 -6.70
N ALA A 195 14.77 -11.48 -6.31
CA ALA A 195 15.12 -10.38 -7.20
C ALA A 195 16.60 -10.43 -7.68
N PRO A 196 16.95 -9.83 -8.84
CA PRO A 196 16.03 -9.20 -9.78
C PRO A 196 15.22 -10.22 -10.60
N GLY A 197 13.98 -9.88 -10.92
CA GLY A 197 13.09 -10.78 -11.64
C GLY A 197 12.10 -10.07 -12.56
N LEU A 198 11.61 -10.79 -13.56
CA LEU A 198 10.57 -10.33 -14.47
C LEU A 198 9.36 -11.25 -14.40
N ILE A 199 8.16 -10.69 -14.43
CA ILE A 199 6.88 -11.40 -14.30
C ILE A 199 5.97 -10.95 -15.44
N ALA A 200 5.48 -11.90 -16.24
CA ALA A 200 4.55 -11.65 -17.32
C ALA A 200 3.09 -11.95 -16.93
N GLY A 201 2.15 -11.31 -17.61
CA GLY A 201 0.72 -11.66 -17.61
C GLY A 201 -0.08 -11.22 -16.38
N GLN A 202 0.53 -10.45 -15.47
CA GLN A 202 -0.13 -10.00 -14.23
C GLN A 202 -0.50 -8.50 -14.23
N ILE A 203 -0.01 -7.73 -15.20
CA ILE A 203 -0.23 -6.30 -15.30
C ILE A 203 -0.24 -5.89 -16.79
N PRO A 204 -1.15 -5.01 -17.25
CA PRO A 204 -1.33 -4.71 -18.66
C PRO A 204 -0.35 -3.65 -19.20
N VAL A 205 0.62 -3.22 -18.37
CA VAL A 205 1.63 -2.22 -18.72
C VAL A 205 3.01 -2.68 -18.27
N VAL A 206 4.07 -2.01 -18.76
CA VAL A 206 5.41 -2.20 -18.22
C VAL A 206 5.51 -1.45 -16.90
N ALA A 207 5.76 -2.18 -15.81
CA ALA A 207 5.97 -1.62 -14.49
C ALA A 207 7.30 -2.08 -13.89
N LEU A 208 8.12 -1.12 -13.47
CA LEU A 208 9.34 -1.35 -12.72
C LEU A 208 9.08 -1.06 -11.24
N SER A 209 9.41 -2.01 -10.37
CA SER A 209 9.43 -1.79 -8.93
C SER A 209 10.81 -2.09 -8.35
N TYR A 210 11.26 -1.33 -7.36
CA TYR A 210 12.49 -1.57 -6.63
C TYR A 210 12.43 -1.02 -5.20
N LEU A 211 13.43 -1.37 -4.39
CA LEU A 211 13.57 -0.90 -3.01
C LEU A 211 14.66 0.16 -2.91
N VAL A 212 14.44 1.16 -2.05
CA VAL A 212 15.38 2.24 -1.71
C VAL A 212 15.36 2.51 -0.21
N PRO A 213 16.39 3.17 0.36
CA PRO A 213 16.31 3.65 1.73
C PRO A 213 15.09 4.56 1.94
N ALA A 214 14.40 4.44 3.07
CA ALA A 214 13.25 5.29 3.43
C ALA A 214 13.68 6.72 3.87
N THR A 215 14.47 7.39 3.04
CA THR A 215 14.93 8.77 3.25
C THR A 215 14.44 9.68 2.12
N THR A 216 14.26 10.97 2.40
CA THR A 216 13.79 11.90 1.37
C THR A 216 14.85 12.08 0.28
N GLU A 217 16.14 12.01 0.62
CA GLU A 217 17.22 12.15 -0.37
C GLU A 217 17.27 10.98 -1.36
N ALA A 218 16.87 9.78 -0.93
CA ALA A 218 16.84 8.61 -1.79
C ALA A 218 15.83 8.77 -2.94
N GLN A 219 14.83 9.65 -2.78
CA GLN A 219 13.85 9.97 -3.82
C GLN A 219 14.49 10.59 -5.07
N LEU A 220 15.70 11.15 -4.96
CA LEU A 220 16.45 11.61 -6.14
C LEU A 220 16.70 10.48 -7.15
N VAL A 221 16.78 9.21 -6.70
CA VAL A 221 16.92 8.06 -7.61
C VAL A 221 15.69 7.94 -8.49
N GLU A 222 14.48 7.99 -7.92
CA GLU A 222 13.25 7.84 -8.70
C GLU A 222 12.99 9.04 -9.62
N HIS A 223 13.26 10.27 -9.18
CA HIS A 223 13.09 11.44 -10.04
C HIS A 223 14.05 11.44 -11.23
N ILE A 224 15.33 11.14 -11.01
CA ILE A 224 16.32 11.03 -12.09
C ILE A 224 15.93 9.90 -13.05
N LEU A 225 15.52 8.75 -12.52
CA LEU A 225 15.15 7.61 -13.34
C LEU A 225 13.88 7.88 -14.17
N VAL A 226 12.86 8.51 -13.58
CA VAL A 226 11.65 8.94 -14.31
C VAL A 226 12.03 9.90 -15.44
N GLY A 227 12.85 10.93 -15.19
CA GLY A 227 13.29 11.86 -16.22
C GLY A 227 14.04 11.17 -17.38
N ARG A 228 14.89 10.18 -17.09
CA ARG A 228 15.55 9.36 -18.11
C ARG A 228 14.57 8.50 -18.91
N ILE A 229 13.61 7.87 -18.23
CA ILE A 229 12.59 7.04 -18.88
C ILE A 229 11.66 7.91 -19.74
N GLU A 230 11.27 9.10 -19.28
CA GLU A 230 10.47 10.05 -20.06
C GLU A 230 11.23 10.48 -21.32
N GLU A 231 12.47 10.94 -21.20
CA GLU A 231 13.28 11.32 -22.37
C GLU A 231 13.38 10.14 -23.36
N LYS A 232 13.62 8.93 -22.84
CA LYS A 232 13.83 7.77 -23.70
C LYS A 232 12.54 7.25 -24.34
N VAL A 233 11.53 6.95 -23.54
CA VAL A 233 10.32 6.24 -23.99
C VAL A 233 9.34 7.21 -24.65
N ARG A 234 9.20 8.42 -24.12
CA ARG A 234 8.26 9.43 -24.65
C ARG A 234 8.89 10.30 -25.74
N HIS A 235 10.09 10.85 -25.53
CA HIS A 235 10.64 11.83 -26.46
C HIS A 235 11.44 11.22 -27.61
N ASP A 236 12.33 10.27 -27.33
CA ASP A 236 13.14 9.60 -28.37
C ASP A 236 12.32 8.58 -29.17
N LEU A 237 11.59 7.69 -28.48
CA LEU A 237 10.92 6.54 -29.10
C LEU A 237 9.43 6.80 -29.42
N GLY A 238 8.78 7.69 -28.68
CA GLY A 238 7.36 8.01 -28.88
C GLY A 238 6.40 6.86 -28.55
N LEU A 239 6.78 5.98 -27.62
CA LEU A 239 6.06 4.73 -27.29
C LEU A 239 5.13 4.86 -26.08
N ALA A 240 5.31 5.90 -25.26
CA ALA A 240 4.45 6.21 -24.11
C ALA A 240 4.23 7.72 -24.03
N TYR A 241 3.10 8.15 -23.49
CA TYR A 241 2.82 9.55 -23.21
C TYR A 241 3.14 9.91 -21.76
N GLU A 242 2.86 8.98 -20.84
CA GLU A 242 2.99 9.17 -19.41
C GLU A 242 3.92 8.12 -18.79
N VAL A 243 4.75 8.60 -17.86
CA VAL A 243 5.53 7.76 -16.94
C VAL A 243 5.02 8.06 -15.54
N SER A 244 4.23 7.15 -15.00
CA SER A 244 3.62 7.29 -13.68
C SER A 244 4.60 6.81 -12.61
N LEU A 245 4.63 7.51 -11.48
CA LEU A 245 5.48 7.22 -10.32
C LEU A 245 4.60 7.16 -9.08
N ASP A 246 4.71 6.09 -8.32
CA ASP A 246 4.06 5.93 -7.02
C ASP A 246 4.98 5.13 -6.08
N GLY A 247 4.77 5.25 -4.78
CA GLY A 247 5.60 4.58 -3.80
C GLY A 247 5.13 4.74 -2.37
N CYS A 248 5.66 3.90 -1.48
CA CYS A 248 5.39 4.01 -0.05
C CYS A 248 6.55 3.49 0.79
N VAL A 249 6.55 3.84 2.08
CA VAL A 249 7.48 3.28 3.06
C VAL A 249 6.95 1.93 3.51
N VAL A 250 7.62 0.82 3.19
CA VAL A 250 7.18 -0.52 3.61
C VAL A 250 7.74 -0.91 4.97
N ASP A 251 8.92 -0.42 5.33
CA ASP A 251 9.56 -0.57 6.64
C ASP A 251 10.22 0.77 7.03
N HIS A 252 10.51 1.00 8.31
CA HIS A 252 11.14 2.22 8.82
C HIS A 252 12.45 2.59 8.08
N GLU A 253 13.14 1.63 7.48
CA GLU A 253 14.37 1.86 6.71
C GLU A 253 14.20 1.65 5.18
N VAL A 254 13.06 1.14 4.73
CA VAL A 254 12.86 0.67 3.35
C VAL A 254 11.64 1.33 2.71
N GLY A 255 11.87 2.06 1.62
CA GLY A 255 10.87 2.52 0.67
C GLY A 255 10.74 1.54 -0.49
N LEU A 256 9.53 1.40 -1.01
CA LEU A 256 9.22 0.72 -2.25
C LEU A 256 8.75 1.76 -3.26
N VAL A 257 9.39 1.74 -4.42
CA VAL A 257 9.05 2.60 -5.56
C VAL A 257 8.47 1.73 -6.67
N SER A 258 7.50 2.28 -7.38
CA SER A 258 6.93 1.71 -8.59
C SER A 258 6.81 2.78 -9.67
N ILE A 259 7.36 2.50 -10.84
CA ILE A 259 7.28 3.33 -12.05
C ILE A 259 6.56 2.51 -13.11
N ALA A 260 5.59 3.10 -13.81
CA ALA A 260 4.93 2.45 -14.94
C ALA A 260 4.87 3.38 -16.15
N THR A 261 4.70 2.79 -17.33
CA THR A 261 4.49 3.53 -18.58
C THR A 261 3.13 3.16 -19.19
N ASP A 262 2.45 4.13 -19.81
CA ASP A 262 1.14 3.92 -20.44
C ASP A 262 1.22 3.42 -21.90
N GLY A 263 2.38 2.88 -22.30
CA GLY A 263 2.62 2.43 -23.67
C GLY A 263 1.74 1.24 -24.07
N ALA A 264 1.51 1.11 -25.38
CA ALA A 264 0.68 0.05 -25.92
C ALA A 264 1.29 -1.34 -25.70
N GLU A 265 0.45 -2.37 -25.56
CA GLU A 265 0.90 -3.73 -25.27
C GLU A 265 1.90 -4.24 -26.33
N GLU A 266 1.66 -3.92 -27.60
CA GLU A 266 2.55 -4.27 -28.73
C GLU A 266 3.97 -3.68 -28.63
N ASP A 267 4.15 -2.59 -27.89
CA ASP A 267 5.41 -1.87 -27.72
C ASP A 267 6.15 -2.28 -26.42
N SER A 268 5.53 -3.14 -25.60
CA SER A 268 6.05 -3.56 -24.28
C SER A 268 7.48 -4.13 -24.34
N ASP A 269 7.82 -4.86 -25.41
CA ASP A 269 9.16 -5.43 -25.61
C ASP A 269 10.21 -4.32 -25.73
N GLU A 270 9.95 -3.25 -26.47
CA GLU A 270 10.90 -2.14 -26.62
C GLU A 270 10.96 -1.27 -25.36
N ILE A 271 9.80 -1.01 -24.76
CA ILE A 271 9.67 -0.22 -23.52
C ILE A 271 10.43 -0.88 -22.37
N VAL A 272 10.26 -2.19 -22.15
CA VAL A 272 10.91 -2.87 -21.01
C VAL A 272 12.43 -2.88 -21.15
N HIS A 273 12.94 -2.98 -22.38
CA HIS A 273 14.39 -2.87 -22.63
C HIS A 273 14.90 -1.46 -22.35
N ALA A 274 14.15 -0.42 -22.74
CA ALA A 274 14.51 0.97 -22.44
C ALA A 274 14.52 1.21 -20.93
N VAL A 275 13.44 0.88 -20.23
CA VAL A 275 13.32 1.04 -18.77
C VAL A 275 14.44 0.31 -18.02
N TRP A 276 14.70 -0.95 -18.36
CA TRP A 276 15.79 -1.71 -17.71
C TRP A 276 17.16 -1.13 -18.03
N SER A 277 17.38 -0.67 -19.26
CA SER A 277 18.64 -0.04 -19.68
C SER A 277 18.93 1.22 -18.86
N GLU A 278 17.93 2.08 -18.64
CA GLU A 278 18.12 3.32 -17.87
C GLU A 278 18.47 3.04 -16.40
N LEU A 279 17.79 2.08 -15.74
CA LEU A 279 18.15 1.68 -14.38
C LEU A 279 19.54 1.02 -14.33
N ALA A 280 19.87 0.19 -15.33
CA ALA A 280 21.17 -0.47 -15.42
C ALA A 280 22.32 0.54 -15.62
N ASP A 281 22.11 1.55 -16.47
CA ASP A 281 23.07 2.63 -16.67
C ASP A 281 23.24 3.44 -15.39
N LEU A 282 22.15 3.85 -14.73
CA LEU A 282 22.19 4.62 -13.50
C LEU A 282 22.94 3.86 -12.37
N ALA A 283 22.78 2.54 -12.29
CA ALA A 283 23.48 1.69 -11.32
C ALA A 283 25.00 1.58 -11.58
N VAL A 284 25.43 1.68 -12.84
CA VAL A 284 26.85 1.54 -13.24
C VAL A 284 27.55 2.89 -13.26
N ASN A 285 26.95 3.86 -13.95
CA ASN A 285 27.55 5.15 -14.25
C ASN A 285 27.09 6.26 -13.29
N GLY A 286 25.97 6.07 -12.59
CA GLY A 286 25.35 7.12 -11.79
C GLY A 286 24.73 8.23 -12.65
N PRO A 287 24.14 9.24 -12.01
CA PRO A 287 23.63 10.40 -12.72
C PRO A 287 24.78 11.24 -13.27
N THR A 288 24.48 12.00 -14.32
CA THR A 288 25.33 13.12 -14.73
C THR A 288 25.29 14.22 -13.68
N ALA A 289 26.32 15.07 -13.69
CA ALA A 289 26.34 16.23 -12.79
C ALA A 289 25.19 17.21 -13.09
N GLU A 290 24.73 17.28 -14.34
CA GLU A 290 23.63 18.15 -14.77
C GLU A 290 22.27 17.62 -14.27
N GLU A 291 22.00 16.32 -14.39
CA GLU A 291 20.80 15.68 -13.84
C GLU A 291 20.70 15.92 -12.33
N LEU A 292 21.78 15.64 -11.57
CA LEU A 292 21.79 15.84 -10.13
C LEU A 292 21.61 17.32 -9.75
N ALA A 293 22.22 18.25 -10.50
CA ALA A 293 22.06 19.68 -10.26
C ALA A 293 20.63 20.14 -10.58
N HIS A 294 20.01 19.61 -11.63
CA HIS A 294 18.63 19.91 -12.02
C HIS A 294 17.66 19.51 -10.89
N GLU A 295 17.74 18.27 -10.40
CA GLU A 295 16.86 17.80 -9.34
C GLU A 295 17.03 18.56 -8.02
N LYS A 296 18.28 18.87 -7.65
CA LYS A 296 18.55 19.70 -6.47
C LYS A 296 17.96 21.10 -6.61
N ALA A 297 18.07 21.72 -7.79
CA ALA A 297 17.50 23.03 -8.05
C ALA A 297 15.95 22.99 -8.02
N GLY A 298 15.34 21.92 -8.57
CA GLY A 298 13.90 21.70 -8.50
C GLY A 298 13.39 21.59 -7.06
N PHE A 299 14.06 20.77 -6.24
CA PHE A 299 13.72 20.63 -4.82
C PHE A 299 13.93 21.93 -4.03
N ALA A 300 15.01 22.65 -4.29
CA ALA A 300 15.24 23.98 -3.71
C ALA A 300 14.10 24.95 -4.04
N ALA A 301 13.69 25.01 -5.31
CA ALA A 301 12.58 25.85 -5.76
C ALA A 301 11.25 25.43 -5.12
N TYR A 302 11.01 24.12 -4.97
CA TYR A 302 9.84 23.60 -4.25
C TYR A 302 9.79 24.05 -2.78
N LEU A 303 10.94 24.02 -2.08
CA LEU A 303 11.04 24.50 -0.69
C LEU A 303 10.89 26.02 -0.55
N ASP A 304 11.20 26.79 -1.60
CA ASP A 304 11.11 28.25 -1.60
C ASP A 304 9.73 28.75 -2.07
N ASP A 305 8.92 27.91 -2.72
CA ASP A 305 7.59 28.28 -3.18
C ASP A 305 6.59 28.37 -2.00
N PRO A 306 6.00 29.54 -1.70
CA PRO A 306 5.03 29.66 -0.61
C PRO A 306 3.77 28.81 -0.82
N ARG A 307 3.44 28.43 -2.06
CA ARG A 307 2.26 27.61 -2.37
C ARG A 307 2.41 26.16 -1.94
N THR A 308 3.63 25.70 -1.66
CA THR A 308 3.89 24.31 -1.25
C THR A 308 3.81 24.11 0.26
N VAL A 309 3.52 25.18 1.04
CA VAL A 309 3.48 25.16 2.51
C VAL A 309 2.64 24.01 3.05
N MET A 310 1.42 23.81 2.55
CA MET A 310 0.56 22.72 3.01
C MET A 310 1.18 21.34 2.73
N SER A 311 1.62 21.10 1.49
CA SER A 311 2.28 19.83 1.12
C SER A 311 3.52 19.54 1.97
N VAL A 312 4.38 20.54 2.21
CA VAL A 312 5.56 20.40 3.07
C VAL A 312 5.18 20.07 4.52
N LEU A 313 4.15 20.73 5.07
CA LEU A 313 3.68 20.46 6.42
C LEU A 313 3.02 19.08 6.54
N GLU A 314 2.27 18.63 5.54
CA GLU A 314 1.67 17.28 5.53
C GLU A 314 2.74 16.19 5.45
N GLY A 315 3.73 16.33 4.56
CA GLY A 315 4.88 15.43 4.51
C GLY A 315 5.69 15.43 5.82
N SER A 316 5.80 16.59 6.47
CA SER A 316 6.41 16.73 7.80
C SER A 316 5.61 16.03 8.89
N ALA A 317 4.27 16.10 8.85
CA ALA A 317 3.38 15.42 9.78
C ALA A 317 3.50 13.89 9.67
N LEU A 318 3.50 13.34 8.46
CA LEU A 318 3.74 11.91 8.21
C LEU A 318 5.13 11.47 8.68
N ARG A 319 6.16 12.29 8.45
CA ARG A 319 7.51 12.02 8.97
C ARG A 319 7.57 12.08 10.49
N TYR A 320 6.95 13.08 11.12
CA TYR A 320 6.83 13.16 12.57
C TYR A 320 6.20 11.88 13.13
N TRP A 321 5.21 11.36 12.40
CA TRP A 321 4.55 10.14 12.79
C TRP A 321 5.44 8.90 12.68
N ARG A 322 6.17 8.74 11.58
CA ARG A 322 6.99 7.54 11.38
C ARG A 322 8.29 7.57 12.19
N PHE A 323 8.88 8.76 12.35
CA PHE A 323 10.27 8.92 12.81
C PHE A 323 10.42 9.76 14.08
N GLY A 324 9.35 10.41 14.55
CA GLY A 324 9.36 11.28 15.74
C GLY A 324 10.06 12.64 15.57
N ALA A 325 10.97 12.77 14.61
CA ALA A 325 11.69 14.01 14.30
C ALA A 325 11.27 14.56 12.93
N VAL A 326 11.08 15.89 12.88
CA VAL A 326 10.82 16.62 11.64
C VAL A 326 12.04 17.50 11.34
N PRO A 327 12.76 17.26 10.24
CA PRO A 327 13.82 18.17 9.83
C PRO A 327 13.22 19.50 9.40
N SER A 328 13.87 20.60 9.78
CA SER A 328 13.59 21.93 9.24
C SER A 328 13.83 21.98 7.73
N ARG A 329 13.25 22.98 7.04
CA ARG A 329 13.50 23.21 5.61
C ARG A 329 14.99 23.36 5.30
N GLU A 330 15.74 24.02 6.18
CA GLU A 330 17.18 24.22 6.02
C GLU A 330 17.97 22.90 6.17
N GLU A 331 17.56 22.04 7.11
CA GLU A 331 18.15 20.71 7.25
C GLU A 331 17.83 19.82 6.03
N LEU A 332 16.59 19.85 5.53
CA LEU A 332 16.21 19.14 4.31
C LEU A 332 17.04 19.63 3.11
N ARG A 333 17.18 20.95 2.94
CA ARG A 333 18.00 21.56 1.91
C ARG A 333 19.46 21.12 2.02
N SER A 334 20.05 21.23 3.21
CA SER A 334 21.44 20.82 3.47
C SER A 334 21.67 19.34 3.15
N ARG A 335 20.70 18.48 3.49
CA ARG A 335 20.77 17.04 3.21
C ARG A 335 20.74 16.77 1.70
N TYR A 336 19.83 17.41 0.96
CA TYR A 336 19.78 17.31 -0.51
C TYR A 336 21.05 17.83 -1.17
N GLU A 337 21.55 18.99 -0.73
CA GLU A 337 22.78 19.59 -1.26
C GLU A 337 24.00 18.69 -1.05
N ALA A 338 24.05 17.96 0.06
CA ALA A 338 25.14 17.04 0.39
C ALA A 338 25.14 15.75 -0.45
N VAL A 339 24.05 15.42 -1.16
CA VAL A 339 23.97 14.18 -1.94
C VAL A 339 25.00 14.16 -3.07
N THR A 340 25.74 13.07 -3.24
CA THR A 340 26.75 12.93 -4.30
C THR A 340 26.30 11.98 -5.42
N VAL A 341 26.97 12.06 -6.57
CA VAL A 341 26.75 11.14 -7.71
C VAL A 341 27.00 9.69 -7.28
N GLU A 342 28.02 9.45 -6.46
CA GLU A 342 28.36 8.13 -5.93
C GLU A 342 27.24 7.57 -5.05
N GLN A 343 26.62 8.40 -4.20
CA GLN A 343 25.49 7.97 -3.37
C GLN A 343 24.28 7.57 -4.21
N ILE A 344 23.92 8.36 -5.23
CA ILE A 344 22.84 7.99 -6.16
C ILE A 344 23.18 6.68 -6.89
N ARG A 345 24.42 6.52 -7.35
CA ARG A 345 24.88 5.28 -8.01
C ARG A 345 24.76 4.06 -7.09
N ASP A 346 25.11 4.21 -5.82
CA ASP A 346 25.03 3.14 -4.83
C ASP A 346 23.57 2.76 -4.53
N TRP A 347 22.68 3.76 -4.39
CA TRP A 347 21.24 3.51 -4.24
C TRP A 347 20.64 2.89 -5.51
N ALA A 348 21.02 3.34 -6.70
CA ALA A 348 20.58 2.76 -7.96
C ALA A 348 21.07 1.30 -8.13
N ARG A 349 22.26 0.96 -7.61
CA ARG A 349 22.73 -0.43 -7.56
C ARG A 349 21.85 -1.30 -6.67
N ALA A 350 21.51 -0.83 -5.47
CA ALA A 350 20.60 -1.54 -4.57
C ALA A 350 19.18 -1.65 -5.17
N ALA A 351 18.71 -0.60 -5.84
CA ALA A 351 17.45 -0.61 -6.58
C ALA A 351 17.47 -1.70 -7.68
N LYS A 352 18.56 -1.76 -8.46
CA LYS A 352 18.74 -2.79 -9.50
C LYS A 352 18.80 -4.21 -8.95
N GLU A 353 19.46 -4.43 -7.82
CA GLU A 353 19.53 -5.74 -7.17
C GLU A 353 18.17 -6.22 -6.64
N SER A 354 17.33 -5.27 -6.22
CA SER A 354 15.98 -5.55 -5.72
C SER A 354 14.89 -5.49 -6.79
N ALA A 355 15.22 -5.16 -8.04
CA ALA A 355 14.26 -4.82 -9.09
C ALA A 355 13.31 -5.97 -9.46
N VAL A 356 12.03 -5.65 -9.65
CA VAL A 356 11.01 -6.55 -10.18
C VAL A 356 10.31 -5.82 -11.30
N ILE A 357 10.21 -6.45 -12.48
CA ILE A 357 9.57 -5.86 -13.66
C ILE A 357 8.32 -6.67 -14.03
N GLY A 358 7.18 -6.01 -14.07
CA GLY A 358 5.93 -6.53 -14.59
C GLY A 358 5.79 -6.17 -16.05
N VAL A 359 5.38 -7.12 -16.88
CA VAL A 359 5.11 -6.93 -18.30
C VAL A 359 3.82 -7.65 -18.70
N PRO A 360 3.12 -7.20 -19.75
CA PRO A 360 1.97 -7.94 -20.28
C PRO A 360 2.37 -9.31 -20.80
N GLU A 361 3.41 -9.36 -21.64
CA GLU A 361 3.99 -10.57 -22.20
C GLU A 361 5.51 -10.58 -22.01
N LEU A 362 6.11 -11.78 -21.96
CA LEU A 362 7.56 -11.91 -21.89
C LEU A 362 8.22 -11.24 -23.10
N PRO A 363 9.30 -10.46 -22.90
CA PRO A 363 10.02 -9.87 -24.01
C PRO A 363 10.61 -10.95 -24.93
N LYS A 364 10.67 -10.66 -26.23
CA LYS A 364 11.18 -11.59 -27.24
C LYS A 364 12.66 -11.89 -27.01
N ASN A 365 13.40 -10.88 -26.55
CA ASN A 365 14.78 -11.00 -26.15
C ASN A 365 14.88 -10.92 -24.62
N PRO A 366 15.59 -11.85 -23.96
CA PRO A 366 15.78 -11.78 -22.52
C PRO A 366 16.53 -10.53 -22.09
N LEU A 367 16.06 -9.88 -21.02
CA LEU A 367 16.76 -8.77 -20.40
C LEU A 367 18.08 -9.25 -19.75
N PRO A 368 19.19 -8.50 -19.90
CA PRO A 368 20.46 -8.89 -19.30
C PRO A 368 20.38 -9.02 -17.78
N ALA A 369 20.79 -10.18 -17.25
CA ALA A 369 20.86 -10.48 -15.81
C ALA A 369 19.52 -10.40 -15.05
N ILE A 370 18.39 -10.56 -15.74
CA ILE A 370 17.07 -10.75 -15.15
C ILE A 370 16.58 -12.16 -15.43
N VAL A 371 15.95 -12.77 -14.44
CA VAL A 371 15.36 -14.10 -14.54
C VAL A 371 13.85 -13.98 -14.70
N ASP A 372 13.26 -14.76 -15.60
CA ASP A 372 11.80 -14.93 -15.68
C ASP A 372 11.30 -15.67 -14.43
N ARG A 373 10.36 -15.04 -13.73
CA ARG A 373 9.74 -15.50 -12.48
C ARG A 373 8.22 -15.60 -12.60
N SER A 374 7.68 -15.66 -13.82
CA SER A 374 6.24 -15.77 -14.07
C SER A 374 5.60 -17.02 -13.44
N GLU A 375 6.38 -18.10 -13.30
CA GLU A 375 5.97 -19.36 -12.65
C GLU A 375 6.72 -19.61 -11.32
N TRP A 376 7.10 -18.56 -10.57
CA TRP A 376 7.83 -18.74 -9.31
C TRP A 376 7.00 -19.45 -8.23
N GLU A 377 7.63 -20.39 -7.52
CA GLU A 377 7.02 -21.14 -6.41
C GLU A 377 7.54 -20.68 -5.05
N PHE A 378 6.68 -20.72 -4.03
CA PHE A 378 7.08 -20.48 -2.65
C PHE A 378 8.10 -21.54 -2.18
N PRO A 379 9.17 -21.15 -1.45
CA PRO A 379 10.10 -22.11 -0.87
C PRO A 379 9.38 -23.10 0.04
N SER A 380 9.64 -24.40 -0.20
CA SER A 380 9.05 -25.46 0.61
C SER A 380 9.53 -25.39 2.07
N ARG A 381 8.60 -25.58 3.02
CA ARG A 381 8.85 -25.62 4.46
C ARG A 381 8.81 -27.05 5.01
N GLU A 382 9.31 -27.23 6.23
CA GLU A 382 9.07 -28.46 6.98
C GLU A 382 7.62 -28.52 7.47
N PRO A 383 6.96 -29.69 7.45
CA PRO A 383 5.60 -29.82 7.96
C PRO A 383 5.50 -29.47 9.45
N ILE A 384 4.48 -28.69 9.82
CA ILE A 384 4.20 -28.38 11.23
C ILE A 384 3.84 -29.67 12.02
N ALA A 385 4.16 -29.68 13.31
CA ALA A 385 3.78 -30.75 14.22
C ALA A 385 2.25 -30.84 14.37
N GLY A 386 1.69 -32.05 14.21
CA GLY A 386 0.25 -32.23 14.33
C GLY A 386 -0.27 -33.52 13.72
N GLN A 387 -1.59 -33.58 13.55
CA GLN A 387 -2.25 -34.68 12.86
C GLN A 387 -1.96 -34.59 11.36
N ARG A 388 -1.58 -35.72 10.76
CA ARG A 388 -1.39 -35.86 9.32
C ARG A 388 -2.66 -36.37 8.64
N PHE A 389 -3.28 -35.53 7.83
CA PHE A 389 -4.40 -35.85 6.95
C PHE A 389 -3.86 -36.22 5.56
N LYS A 390 -4.04 -37.48 5.15
CA LYS A 390 -3.53 -37.99 3.86
C LYS A 390 -4.57 -37.85 2.77
N ARG A 391 -4.14 -37.70 1.51
CA ARG A 391 -4.99 -37.83 0.32
C ARG A 391 -5.93 -39.04 0.38
N ARG A 392 -7.21 -38.86 0.00
CA ARG A 392 -8.15 -39.96 -0.22
C ARG A 392 -7.74 -40.74 -1.46
N LEU A 393 -7.78 -42.07 -1.41
CA LEU A 393 -7.42 -42.91 -2.55
C LEU A 393 -8.35 -42.71 -3.76
N THR A 394 -9.60 -42.31 -3.52
CA THR A 394 -10.61 -42.05 -4.55
C THR A 394 -10.51 -40.64 -5.16
N ALA A 395 -9.70 -39.74 -4.60
CA ALA A 395 -9.54 -38.39 -5.14
C ALA A 395 -8.55 -38.43 -6.31
N VAL A 396 -9.01 -38.32 -7.55
CA VAL A 396 -8.17 -38.48 -8.76
C VAL A 396 -7.44 -37.19 -9.13
N VAL A 397 -8.05 -36.03 -8.87
CA VAL A 397 -7.53 -34.70 -9.23
C VAL A 397 -6.28 -34.27 -8.43
N PRO A 398 -6.24 -34.37 -7.09
CA PRO A 398 -5.10 -33.81 -6.34
C PRO A 398 -3.81 -34.62 -6.52
N PRO A 399 -2.62 -33.96 -6.42
CA PRO A 399 -1.31 -34.61 -6.47
C PRO A 399 -1.17 -35.81 -5.52
N ARG A 400 -0.41 -36.83 -5.91
CA ARG A 400 -0.29 -38.08 -5.16
C ARG A 400 0.30 -37.90 -3.76
N ASP A 401 1.14 -36.90 -3.60
CA ASP A 401 1.81 -36.53 -2.36
C ASP A 401 0.96 -35.62 -1.46
N LEU A 402 -0.26 -35.24 -1.86
CA LEU A 402 -1.14 -34.38 -1.07
C LEU A 402 -1.26 -34.89 0.38
N ALA A 403 -0.78 -34.06 1.31
CA ALA A 403 -0.89 -34.28 2.74
C ALA A 403 -1.03 -32.93 3.45
N VAL A 404 -1.90 -32.89 4.46
CA VAL A 404 -2.06 -31.74 5.34
C VAL A 404 -1.57 -32.14 6.73
N HIS A 405 -0.72 -31.33 7.32
CA HIS A 405 -0.33 -31.43 8.72
C HIS A 405 -0.96 -30.26 9.46
N ALA A 406 -1.79 -30.54 10.45
CA ALA A 406 -2.46 -29.51 11.23
C ALA A 406 -2.48 -29.88 12.72
N GLY A 407 -2.18 -28.92 13.59
CA GLY A 407 -2.11 -29.09 15.03
C GLY A 407 -2.46 -27.81 15.77
N ALA A 408 -2.09 -27.72 17.05
CA ALA A 408 -2.39 -26.53 17.87
C ALA A 408 -1.62 -25.28 17.43
N GLU A 409 -0.45 -25.44 16.78
CA GLU A 409 0.41 -24.33 16.38
C GLU A 409 0.06 -23.76 15.00
N GLY A 410 -0.40 -24.60 14.07
CA GLY A 410 -0.65 -24.18 12.71
C GLY A 410 -1.00 -25.30 11.75
N ILE A 411 -0.85 -24.99 10.47
CA ILE A 411 -1.21 -25.86 9.35
C ILE A 411 -0.20 -25.72 8.21
N THR A 412 0.18 -26.86 7.62
CA THR A 412 0.98 -26.92 6.39
C THR A 412 0.37 -27.91 5.41
N VAL A 413 0.42 -27.59 4.13
CA VAL A 413 -0.09 -28.39 3.02
C VAL A 413 1.07 -28.73 2.10
N THR A 414 1.35 -30.03 1.95
CA THR A 414 2.27 -30.55 0.95
C THR A 414 1.48 -30.96 -0.28
N ALA A 415 1.83 -30.44 -1.46
CA ALA A 415 1.29 -30.86 -2.74
C ALA A 415 2.29 -30.58 -3.86
N ALA A 416 2.40 -31.49 -4.83
CA ALA A 416 3.27 -31.34 -6.00
C ALA A 416 4.76 -31.09 -5.66
N GLY A 417 5.23 -31.64 -4.54
CA GLY A 417 6.62 -31.51 -4.09
C GLY A 417 6.88 -30.30 -3.19
N THR A 418 5.93 -29.39 -3.06
CA THR A 418 6.07 -28.14 -2.29
C THR A 418 5.19 -28.17 -1.05
N THR A 419 5.74 -27.74 0.08
CA THR A 419 5.02 -27.60 1.35
C THR A 419 4.88 -26.13 1.72
N ILE A 420 3.64 -25.63 1.70
CA ILE A 420 3.28 -24.26 2.09
C ILE A 420 2.48 -24.25 3.41
N GLY A 421 2.46 -23.11 4.09
CA GLY A 421 1.68 -22.90 5.30
C GLY A 421 2.48 -22.24 6.42
N GLY A 422 1.90 -22.19 7.61
CA GLY A 422 2.43 -21.41 8.73
C GLY A 422 1.64 -21.64 10.01
N THR A 423 1.93 -20.81 11.01
CA THR A 423 1.20 -20.83 12.28
C THR A 423 -0.24 -20.33 12.08
N TRP A 424 -1.13 -20.60 13.03
CA TRP A 424 -2.47 -20.01 12.97
C TRP A 424 -2.46 -18.49 13.04
N ALA A 425 -1.45 -17.88 13.68
CA ALA A 425 -1.26 -16.44 13.71
C ALA A 425 -0.82 -15.87 12.35
N ASP A 426 -0.25 -16.70 11.48
CA ASP A 426 0.09 -16.31 10.11
C ASP A 426 -1.12 -16.40 9.17
N VAL A 427 -2.23 -17.02 9.56
CA VAL A 427 -3.45 -17.08 8.74
C VAL A 427 -4.23 -15.78 8.88
N VAL A 428 -4.26 -15.00 7.80
CA VAL A 428 -4.87 -13.67 7.78
C VAL A 428 -6.26 -13.65 7.15
N GLY A 429 -6.62 -14.71 6.42
CA GLY A 429 -7.92 -14.87 5.80
C GLY A 429 -8.27 -16.33 5.53
N VAL A 430 -9.55 -16.69 5.73
CA VAL A 430 -10.08 -18.00 5.30
C VAL A 430 -11.42 -17.84 4.58
N GLY A 431 -11.43 -18.08 3.26
CA GLY A 431 -12.66 -18.20 2.49
C GLY A 431 -13.35 -19.53 2.79
N ARG A 432 -14.61 -19.51 3.19
CA ARG A 432 -15.41 -20.68 3.56
C ARG A 432 -16.50 -20.95 2.53
N ALA A 433 -16.51 -22.16 2.00
CA ALA A 433 -17.63 -22.71 1.25
C ALA A 433 -17.88 -24.16 1.69
N ASP A 434 -18.99 -24.76 1.26
CA ASP A 434 -19.30 -26.15 1.63
C ASP A 434 -18.20 -27.13 1.18
N GLY A 435 -17.63 -27.86 2.14
CA GLY A 435 -16.53 -28.79 1.90
C GLY A 435 -15.21 -28.17 1.40
N PHE A 436 -15.03 -26.84 1.51
CA PHE A 436 -13.91 -26.10 0.92
C PHE A 436 -13.40 -24.95 1.81
N ARG A 437 -12.09 -24.78 1.89
CA ARG A 437 -11.44 -23.61 2.48
C ARG A 437 -10.37 -23.06 1.55
N PHE A 438 -10.25 -21.75 1.44
CA PHE A 438 -9.10 -21.09 0.83
C PHE A 438 -8.36 -20.29 1.89
N LEU A 439 -7.11 -20.64 2.17
CA LEU A 439 -6.32 -20.01 3.23
C LEU A 439 -5.39 -18.98 2.63
N HIS A 440 -5.29 -17.82 3.28
CA HIS A 440 -4.30 -16.78 2.98
C HIS A 440 -3.36 -16.61 4.18
N PHE A 441 -2.06 -16.68 3.93
CA PHE A 441 -1.01 -16.49 4.93
C PHE A 441 -0.36 -15.11 4.79
N ALA A 442 0.15 -14.57 5.90
CA ALA A 442 0.73 -13.23 6.00
C ALA A 442 1.99 -13.01 5.13
N ASP A 443 2.62 -14.06 4.63
CA ASP A 443 3.78 -14.02 3.73
C ASP A 443 3.39 -14.09 2.23
N GLY A 444 2.08 -14.17 1.94
CA GLY A 444 1.55 -14.25 0.58
C GLY A 444 1.26 -15.68 0.12
N ALA A 445 1.70 -16.71 0.86
CA ALA A 445 1.32 -18.07 0.52
C ALA A 445 -0.21 -18.19 0.66
N SER A 446 -0.84 -18.87 -0.30
CA SER A 446 -2.26 -19.13 -0.23
C SER A 446 -2.60 -20.42 -0.95
N GLY A 447 -3.79 -20.96 -0.66
CA GLY A 447 -4.24 -22.08 -1.45
C GLY A 447 -5.52 -22.77 -0.97
N PRO A 448 -6.10 -23.57 -1.86
CA PRO A 448 -7.35 -24.26 -1.60
C PRO A 448 -7.17 -25.59 -0.87
N LEU A 449 -8.15 -25.93 -0.04
CA LEU A 449 -8.30 -27.20 0.65
C LEU A 449 -9.73 -27.72 0.48
N TRP A 450 -9.87 -28.91 -0.10
CA TRP A 450 -11.15 -29.61 -0.23
C TRP A 450 -11.24 -30.80 0.71
N ALA A 451 -12.32 -30.87 1.50
CA ALA A 451 -12.59 -32.01 2.38
C ALA A 451 -12.66 -33.35 1.63
N LYS A 452 -13.18 -33.34 0.39
CA LYS A 452 -13.26 -34.53 -0.48
C LYS A 452 -11.90 -35.06 -0.92
N HIS A 453 -10.82 -34.26 -0.86
CA HIS A 453 -9.48 -34.65 -1.30
C HIS A 453 -8.66 -35.34 -0.19
N VAL A 454 -8.99 -35.13 1.08
CA VAL A 454 -8.22 -35.64 2.23
C VAL A 454 -9.05 -36.54 3.14
N LYS A 455 -8.43 -37.57 3.72
CA LYS A 455 -9.05 -38.44 4.73
C LYS A 455 -9.40 -37.60 5.96
N ASP A 456 -10.57 -37.86 6.56
CA ASP A 456 -11.11 -37.07 7.68
C ASP A 456 -11.21 -35.58 7.37
N GLY A 457 -11.51 -35.22 6.11
CA GLY A 457 -11.54 -33.85 5.64
C GLY A 457 -12.48 -32.92 6.40
N ASP A 458 -13.67 -33.40 6.80
CA ASP A 458 -14.61 -32.57 7.56
C ASP A 458 -14.04 -32.20 8.94
N ARG A 459 -13.27 -33.10 9.54
CA ARG A 459 -12.53 -32.82 10.78
C ARG A 459 -11.40 -31.82 10.56
N LEU A 460 -10.69 -31.91 9.44
CA LEU A 460 -9.67 -30.90 9.09
C LEU A 460 -10.30 -29.51 8.94
N LEU A 461 -11.43 -29.40 8.23
CA LEU A 461 -12.08 -28.10 8.04
C LEU A 461 -12.59 -27.53 9.37
N ALA A 462 -13.17 -28.36 10.23
CA ALA A 462 -13.59 -27.95 11.57
C ALA A 462 -12.40 -27.42 12.41
N LEU A 463 -11.24 -28.06 12.32
CA LEU A 463 -10.02 -27.60 13.00
C LEU A 463 -9.57 -26.24 12.45
N ILE A 464 -9.61 -26.03 11.13
CA ILE A 464 -9.29 -24.73 10.53
C ILE A 464 -10.25 -23.67 11.06
N ASP A 465 -11.57 -23.93 11.05
CA ASP A 465 -12.57 -22.95 11.49
C ASP A 465 -12.43 -22.58 12.97
N GLU A 466 -12.14 -23.55 13.83
CA GLU A 466 -11.89 -23.33 15.27
C GLU A 466 -10.75 -22.33 15.49
N HIS A 467 -9.67 -22.45 14.72
CA HIS A 467 -8.49 -21.58 14.85
C HIS A 467 -8.57 -20.27 14.06
N THR A 468 -9.57 -20.08 13.18
CA THR A 468 -9.65 -18.96 12.23
C THR A 468 -10.97 -18.21 12.28
N THR A 469 -11.67 -18.23 13.43
CA THR A 469 -13.00 -17.63 13.56
C THR A 469 -13.03 -16.14 13.18
N GLU A 470 -12.05 -15.36 13.63
CA GLU A 470 -11.97 -13.91 13.39
C GLU A 470 -11.60 -13.54 11.94
N VAL A 471 -10.94 -14.43 11.21
CA VAL A 471 -10.41 -14.16 9.86
C VAL A 471 -11.20 -14.86 8.75
N GLY A 472 -12.22 -15.66 9.09
CA GLY A 472 -12.95 -16.48 8.12
C GLY A 472 -14.29 -15.89 7.66
N TRP A 473 -14.55 -15.86 6.35
CA TRP A 473 -15.79 -15.34 5.73
C TRP A 473 -16.44 -16.38 4.83
N GLU A 474 -17.74 -16.24 4.58
CA GLU A 474 -18.46 -17.09 3.62
C GLU A 474 -18.25 -16.60 2.19
N THR A 475 -17.99 -17.52 1.26
CA THR A 475 -17.74 -17.25 -0.17
C THR A 475 -18.21 -18.41 -1.04
N THR A 476 -18.07 -18.30 -2.36
CA THR A 476 -18.23 -19.40 -3.30
C THR A 476 -16.87 -20.01 -3.66
N VAL A 477 -16.86 -21.23 -4.22
CA VAL A 477 -15.61 -21.85 -4.68
C VAL A 477 -15.02 -21.09 -5.85
N ASP A 478 -15.85 -20.60 -6.77
CA ASP A 478 -15.40 -19.91 -7.98
C ASP A 478 -14.79 -18.55 -7.62
N ALA A 479 -15.46 -17.77 -6.78
CA ALA A 479 -14.93 -16.49 -6.26
C ALA A 479 -13.61 -16.67 -5.49
N ALA A 480 -13.51 -17.71 -4.65
CA ALA A 480 -12.29 -17.95 -3.87
C ALA A 480 -11.10 -18.43 -4.71
N LEU A 481 -11.35 -18.96 -5.91
CA LEU A 481 -10.31 -19.41 -6.83
C LEU A 481 -10.02 -18.39 -7.93
N ASP A 482 -10.70 -17.24 -7.91
CA ASP A 482 -10.62 -16.21 -8.96
C ASP A 482 -10.89 -16.81 -10.35
N LEU A 483 -11.90 -17.69 -10.42
CA LEU A 483 -12.33 -18.35 -11.65
C LEU A 483 -13.56 -17.63 -12.22
N ASP A 484 -13.32 -16.76 -13.21
CA ASP A 484 -14.39 -16.18 -14.06
C ASP A 484 -14.85 -17.13 -15.18
#